data_AF-A0A966TTY6-F1
#
_entry.id   AF-A0A966TTY6-F1
#
_cell.length_a   1.000
_cell.length_b   1.000
_cell.length_c   1.000
_cell.angle_alpha   90.00
_cell.angle_beta   90.00
_cell.angle_gamma   90.00
#
_symmetry.space_group_name_H-M   'P 1'
#
loop_
_entity.id
_entity.type
_entity.pdbx_description
1 polymer ?
#
loop_
_entity_poly.entity_id
_entity_poly.type
_entity_poly.pdbx_seq_one_letter_code
_entity_poly.pdbx_strand_id
1 'polypeptide(L)'
;MLVKADIDRMFDQQYLVGDIQPNMPLWPLFEKSPENPDAKPVLKAYVFETVDFEPVRGYGGKPINVMVVMDPEGNFLESKLLDHKEPLFRSEAGIAKLTKFAAQYAGLSTHHNIQIFAHTATPRRDA
;
A
#
# COMPACT_ATOMS: atom_id res chain seq x y z
N MET A 1 10.72 -7.07 -4.80
CA MET A 1 10.54 -5.64 -5.02
C MET A 1 9.75 -5.46 -6.29
N LEU A 2 8.76 -4.59 -6.24
CA LEU A 2 7.96 -4.15 -7.36
C LEU A 2 8.86 -3.38 -8.34
N VAL A 3 8.59 -3.57 -9.63
CA VAL A 3 9.16 -2.75 -10.69
C VAL A 3 8.05 -1.91 -11.34
N LYS A 4 8.42 -0.87 -12.10
CA LYS A 4 7.44 0.00 -12.76
C LYS A 4 6.40 -0.79 -13.58
N ALA A 5 6.82 -1.84 -14.27
CA ALA A 5 5.94 -2.71 -15.04
C ALA A 5 4.86 -3.42 -14.20
N ASP A 6 5.12 -3.69 -12.91
CA ASP A 6 4.12 -4.23 -12.01
C ASP A 6 3.09 -3.17 -11.63
N ILE A 7 3.55 -1.94 -11.36
CA ILE A 7 2.67 -0.81 -11.03
C ILE A 7 1.81 -0.42 -12.23
N ASP A 8 2.40 -0.37 -13.43
CA ASP A 8 1.67 -0.17 -14.69
C ASP A 8 0.54 -1.20 -14.80
N ARG A 9 0.85 -2.50 -14.68
CA ARG A 9 -0.18 -3.57 -14.76
C ARG A 9 -1.29 -3.43 -13.71
N MET A 10 -0.98 -2.91 -12.53
CA MET A 10 -1.96 -2.76 -11.44
C MET A 10 -2.85 -1.52 -11.61
N PHE A 11 -2.30 -0.41 -12.10
CA PHE A 11 -2.94 0.90 -12.01
C PHE A 11 -3.19 1.57 -13.37
N ASP A 12 -2.67 1.04 -14.48
CA ASP A 12 -2.80 1.64 -15.81
C ASP A 12 -4.24 1.78 -16.29
N GLN A 13 -5.21 1.08 -15.70
CA GLN A 13 -6.61 1.22 -16.06
C GLN A 13 -7.15 2.58 -15.58
N GLN A 14 -6.84 2.96 -14.34
CA GLN A 14 -7.38 4.15 -13.68
C GLN A 14 -6.43 5.36 -13.71
N TYR A 15 -5.13 5.12 -13.70
CA TYR A 15 -4.11 6.16 -13.52
C TYR A 15 -3.09 6.13 -14.66
N LEU A 16 -2.43 7.26 -14.85
CA LEU A 16 -1.14 7.33 -15.52
C LEU A 16 -0.05 7.14 -14.46
N VAL A 17 0.76 6.09 -14.57
CA VAL A 17 1.87 5.82 -13.65
C VAL A 17 3.10 6.59 -14.08
N GLY A 18 3.59 7.49 -13.24
CA GLY A 18 4.83 8.21 -13.48
C GLY A 18 6.08 7.42 -13.10
N ASP A 19 7.23 8.00 -13.44
CA ASP A 19 8.52 7.45 -13.05
C ASP A 19 8.81 7.70 -11.57
N ILE A 20 9.57 6.77 -10.99
CA ILE A 20 10.07 6.88 -9.62
C ILE A 20 10.91 8.14 -9.49
N GLN A 21 10.72 8.89 -8.41
CA GLN A 21 11.47 10.13 -8.20
C GLN A 21 12.86 9.83 -7.61
N PRO A 22 13.91 10.60 -7.95
CA PRO A 22 15.23 10.42 -7.35
C PRO A 22 15.15 10.50 -5.81
N ASN A 23 15.78 9.54 -5.13
CA ASN A 23 15.82 9.42 -3.65
C ASN A 23 14.46 9.19 -2.96
N MET A 24 13.40 8.90 -3.70
CA MET A 24 12.09 8.63 -3.13
C MET A 24 11.52 7.35 -3.77
N PRO A 25 11.54 6.21 -3.06
CA PRO A 25 11.21 4.91 -3.64
C PRO A 25 9.67 4.73 -3.76
N LEU A 26 9.04 5.60 -4.53
CA LEU A 26 7.59 5.61 -4.75
C LEU A 26 7.23 6.03 -6.18
N TRP A 27 6.13 5.49 -6.68
CA TRP A 27 5.57 5.81 -7.99
C TRP A 27 4.40 6.78 -7.84
N PRO A 28 4.44 7.96 -8.49
CA PRO A 28 3.28 8.85 -8.55
C PRO A 28 2.22 8.30 -9.51
N LEU A 29 0.96 8.35 -9.07
CA LEU A 29 -0.23 8.05 -9.85
C LEU A 29 -0.91 9.37 -10.22
N PHE A 30 -1.06 9.62 -11.51
CA PHE A 30 -1.73 10.80 -12.05
C PHE A 30 -3.10 10.46 -12.61
N GLU A 31 -4.00 11.42 -12.56
CA GLU A 31 -5.29 11.35 -13.25
C GLU A 31 -5.08 11.21 -14.76
N LYS A 32 -5.91 10.38 -15.41
CA LYS A 32 -5.94 10.31 -16.86
C LYS A 32 -6.79 11.44 -17.43
N SER A 33 -6.24 12.17 -18.38
CA SER A 33 -6.95 13.25 -19.09
C SER A 33 -6.97 12.99 -20.60
N PRO A 34 -7.74 11.99 -21.09
CA PRO A 34 -7.79 11.69 -22.53
C PRO A 34 -8.34 12.85 -23.36
N GLU A 35 -9.22 13.66 -22.76
CA GLU A 35 -9.83 14.85 -23.39
C GLU A 35 -8.83 16.01 -23.58
N ASN A 36 -7.72 16.02 -22.82
CA ASN A 36 -6.72 17.08 -22.86
C ASN A 36 -5.31 16.51 -22.57
N PRO A 37 -4.66 15.86 -23.55
CA PRO A 37 -3.39 15.14 -23.35
C PRO A 37 -2.22 16.03 -22.94
N ASP A 38 -2.27 17.31 -23.30
CA ASP A 38 -1.21 18.30 -23.00
C ASP A 38 -1.41 18.98 -21.64
N ALA A 39 -2.51 18.67 -20.93
CA ALA A 39 -2.75 19.22 -19.61
C ALA A 39 -1.65 18.78 -18.64
N LYS A 40 -1.33 19.66 -17.69
CA LYS A 40 -0.42 19.31 -16.60
C LYS A 40 -0.99 18.11 -15.83
N PRO A 41 -0.21 17.03 -15.64
CA PRO A 41 -0.67 15.87 -14.89
C PRO A 41 -1.10 16.24 -13.47
N VAL A 42 -2.28 15.75 -13.06
CA VAL A 42 -2.82 15.97 -11.72
C VAL A 42 -2.47 14.76 -10.86
N LEU A 43 -1.64 14.97 -9.84
CA LEU A 43 -1.27 13.91 -8.90
C LEU A 43 -2.49 13.48 -8.08
N LYS A 44 -2.72 12.17 -8.00
CA LYS A 44 -3.81 11.55 -7.24
C LYS A 44 -3.33 10.72 -6.06
N ALA A 45 -2.23 10.00 -6.22
CA ALA A 45 -1.71 9.14 -5.17
C ALA A 45 -0.24 8.77 -5.40
N TYR A 46 0.34 8.11 -4.41
CA TYR A 46 1.65 7.47 -4.48
C TYR A 46 1.51 5.97 -4.17
N VAL A 47 2.30 5.15 -4.84
CA VAL A 47 2.45 3.71 -4.56
C VAL A 47 3.87 3.44 -4.07
N PHE A 48 4.04 2.68 -2.99
CA PHE A 48 5.36 2.32 -2.48
C PHE A 48 5.36 0.98 -1.71
N GLU A 49 6.54 0.41 -1.53
CA GLU A 49 6.77 -0.75 -0.66
C GLU A 49 7.23 -0.28 0.73
N THR A 50 6.66 -0.85 1.81
CA THR A 50 7.03 -0.46 3.18
C THR A 50 8.51 -0.70 3.47
N VAL A 51 9.10 -1.74 2.89
CA VAL A 51 10.50 -2.12 3.12
C VAL A 51 11.52 -1.12 2.58
N ASP A 52 11.12 -0.28 1.62
CA ASP A 52 11.99 0.76 1.07
C ASP A 52 12.11 1.98 2.00
N PHE A 53 11.17 2.13 2.94
CA PHE A 53 11.18 3.17 3.95
C PHE A 53 11.67 2.66 5.30
N GLU A 54 11.07 1.57 5.80
CA GLU A 54 11.45 0.96 7.07
C GLU A 54 11.22 -0.57 7.01
N PRO A 55 12.28 -1.40 7.00
CA PRO A 55 12.18 -2.85 6.91
C PRO A 55 11.84 -3.46 8.28
N VAL A 56 10.63 -3.18 8.78
CA VAL A 56 10.13 -3.67 10.08
C VAL A 56 10.22 -5.19 10.14
N ARG A 57 11.02 -5.69 11.09
CA ARG A 57 11.22 -7.12 11.29
C ARG A 57 9.96 -7.76 11.86
N GLY A 58 9.52 -8.85 11.24
CA GLY A 58 8.50 -9.72 11.82
C GLY A 58 9.10 -10.72 12.82
N TYR A 59 8.28 -11.65 13.30
CA TYR A 59 8.68 -12.60 14.34
C TYR A 59 9.83 -13.52 13.88
N GLY A 60 9.85 -13.89 12.59
CA GLY A 60 10.94 -14.66 11.99
C GLY A 60 12.24 -13.88 11.75
N GLY A 61 12.31 -12.60 12.14
CA GLY A 61 13.48 -11.72 11.97
C GLY A 61 13.70 -11.19 10.55
N LYS A 62 12.90 -11.64 9.58
CA LYS A 62 12.82 -11.11 8.21
C LYS A 62 11.71 -10.04 8.13
N PRO A 63 11.85 -9.04 7.25
CA PRO A 63 10.85 -7.99 7.13
C PRO A 63 9.54 -8.52 6.52
N ILE A 64 8.45 -7.85 6.85
CA ILE A 64 7.16 -8.00 6.17
C ILE A 64 7.04 -6.87 5.16
N ASN A 65 6.71 -7.20 3.91
CA ASN A 65 6.60 -6.24 2.84
C ASN A 65 5.14 -6.03 2.42
N VAL A 66 4.71 -4.77 2.44
CA VAL A 66 3.36 -4.35 2.08
C VAL A 66 3.47 -3.25 1.03
N MET A 67 2.68 -3.35 -0.03
CA MET A 67 2.41 -2.23 -0.95
C MET A 67 1.40 -1.31 -0.29
N VAL A 68 1.66 -0.01 -0.32
CA VAL A 68 0.75 1.02 0.16
C VAL A 68 0.42 1.96 -1.00
N VAL A 69 -0.86 2.28 -1.17
CA VAL A 69 -1.35 3.35 -2.05
C VAL A 69 -1.96 4.43 -1.18
N MET A 70 -1.42 5.64 -1.25
CA MET A 70 -1.81 6.76 -0.39
C MET A 70 -1.97 8.04 -1.20
N ASP A 71 -3.04 8.80 -0.95
CA ASP A 71 -3.19 10.13 -1.54
C ASP A 71 -2.34 11.20 -0.81
N PRO A 72 -2.13 12.39 -1.38
CA PRO A 72 -1.33 13.45 -0.76
C PRO A 72 -1.87 13.93 0.61
N GLU A 73 -3.17 13.71 0.87
CA GLU A 73 -3.84 14.01 2.13
C GLU A 73 -3.63 12.91 3.19
N GLY A 74 -2.89 11.85 2.86
CA GLY A 74 -2.55 10.77 3.78
C GLY A 74 -3.66 9.75 3.98
N ASN A 75 -4.64 9.68 3.07
CA ASN A 75 -5.65 8.63 3.06
C ASN A 75 -5.11 7.39 2.37
N PHE A 76 -5.29 6.24 3.02
CA PHE A 76 -4.91 4.94 2.50
C PHE A 76 -5.97 4.48 1.50
N LEU A 77 -5.64 4.51 0.21
CA LEU A 77 -6.51 4.04 -0.86
C LEU A 77 -6.50 2.51 -0.94
N GLU A 78 -5.31 1.91 -0.82
CA GLU A 78 -5.13 0.46 -0.84
C GLU A 78 -3.89 0.06 -0.01
N SER A 79 -3.91 -1.16 0.53
CA SER A 79 -2.74 -1.80 1.13
C SER A 79 -2.76 -3.29 0.81
N LYS A 80 -1.61 -3.87 0.45
CA LYS A 80 -1.53 -5.25 -0.02
C LYS A 80 -0.26 -5.93 0.44
N LEU A 81 -0.39 -7.10 1.06
CA LEU A 81 0.77 -7.94 1.40
C LEU A 81 1.50 -8.39 0.13
N LEU A 82 2.81 -8.15 0.07
CA LEU A 82 3.68 -8.54 -1.04
C LEU A 82 4.54 -9.76 -0.71
N ASP A 83 5.22 -9.73 0.45
CA ASP A 83 6.05 -10.84 0.90
C ASP A 83 6.12 -10.90 2.43
N HIS A 84 6.28 -12.11 2.95
CA HIS A 84 6.59 -12.36 4.36
C HIS A 84 7.29 -13.72 4.50
N LYS A 85 7.99 -13.92 5.62
CA LYS A 85 8.62 -15.22 5.98
C LYS A 85 8.18 -15.74 7.35
N GLU A 86 7.00 -15.32 7.79
CA GLU A 86 6.48 -15.64 9.12
C GLU A 86 6.17 -17.14 9.27
N PRO A 87 6.80 -17.85 10.23
CA PRO A 87 6.60 -19.29 10.42
C PRO A 87 5.15 -19.67 10.72
N LEU A 88 4.43 -18.82 11.45
CA LEU A 88 3.05 -19.06 11.89
C LEU A 88 2.01 -18.89 10.77
N PHE A 89 2.37 -18.23 9.65
CA PHE A 89 1.44 -17.89 8.58
C PHE A 89 1.78 -18.62 7.27
N ARG A 90 2.39 -19.80 7.32
CA ARG A 90 2.78 -20.56 6.11
C ARG A 90 1.65 -21.36 5.45
N SER A 91 0.61 -21.69 6.21
CA SER A 91 -0.57 -22.36 5.65
C SER A 91 -1.39 -21.37 4.83
N GLU A 92 -2.19 -21.87 3.88
CA GLU A 92 -3.10 -21.04 3.09
C GLU A 92 -4.00 -20.15 3.96
N ALA A 93 -4.60 -20.73 5.01
CA ALA A 93 -5.41 -19.99 5.99
C ALA A 93 -4.60 -18.93 6.75
N GLY A 94 -3.33 -19.21 7.05
CA GLY A 94 -2.42 -18.26 7.68
C GLY A 94 -2.10 -17.09 6.75
N ILE A 95 -1.71 -17.38 5.51
CA ILE A 95 -1.45 -16.37 4.48
C ILE A 95 -2.69 -15.50 4.29
N ALA A 96 -3.87 -16.10 4.12
CA ALA A 96 -5.13 -15.37 3.96
C ALA A 96 -5.42 -14.43 5.15
N LYS A 97 -5.14 -14.88 6.38
CA LYS A 97 -5.29 -14.05 7.58
C LYS A 97 -4.34 -12.85 7.57
N LEU A 98 -3.07 -13.04 7.21
CA LEU A 98 -2.09 -11.96 7.14
C LEU A 98 -2.40 -10.98 5.99
N THR A 99 -2.82 -11.50 4.83
CA THR A 99 -3.28 -10.68 3.70
C THR A 99 -4.48 -9.81 4.09
N LYS A 100 -5.48 -10.39 4.78
CA LYS A 100 -6.64 -9.63 5.27
C LYS A 100 -6.24 -8.56 6.29
N PHE A 101 -5.30 -8.88 7.17
CA PHE A 101 -4.77 -7.92 8.14
C PHE A 101 -4.03 -6.78 7.44
N ALA A 102 -3.18 -7.07 6.45
CA ALA A 102 -2.46 -6.04 5.70
C ALA A 102 -3.43 -5.09 4.96
N ALA A 103 -4.53 -5.62 4.40
CA ALA A 103 -5.51 -4.84 3.64
C ALA A 103 -6.43 -3.93 4.48
N GLN A 104 -6.40 -4.03 5.82
CA GLN A 104 -7.39 -3.38 6.70
C GLN A 104 -7.30 -1.84 6.70
N TYR A 105 -6.18 -1.29 6.23
CA TYR A 105 -5.93 0.15 6.25
C TYR A 105 -6.70 0.91 5.16
N ALA A 106 -7.23 0.21 4.14
CA ALA A 106 -8.02 0.86 3.09
C ALA A 106 -9.22 1.65 3.67
N GLY A 107 -9.30 2.93 3.29
CA GLY A 107 -10.28 3.89 3.77
C GLY A 107 -9.97 4.51 5.13
N LEU A 108 -8.79 4.27 5.71
CA LEU A 108 -8.28 5.03 6.86
C LEU A 108 -7.41 6.20 6.38
N SER A 109 -6.96 7.03 7.32
CA SER A 109 -6.05 8.15 7.07
C SER A 109 -4.98 8.22 8.16
N THR A 110 -3.83 8.80 7.85
CA THR A 110 -2.77 9.09 8.83
C THR A 110 -3.24 9.99 9.99
N HIS A 111 -4.37 10.69 9.83
CA HIS A 111 -5.01 11.46 10.89
C HIS A 111 -5.86 10.63 11.88
N HIS A 112 -6.14 9.36 11.57
CA HIS A 112 -6.86 8.48 12.50
C HIS A 112 -5.93 8.01 13.63
N ASN A 113 -6.50 7.88 14.82
CA ASN A 113 -5.84 7.17 15.91
C ASN A 113 -6.02 5.67 15.73
N ILE A 114 -4.94 4.95 15.38
CA ILE A 114 -4.99 3.51 15.15
C ILE A 114 -4.60 2.79 16.45
N GLN A 115 -5.56 2.06 17.02
CA GLN A 115 -5.38 1.29 18.24
C GLN A 115 -5.49 -0.21 17.95
N ILE A 116 -4.51 -0.98 18.44
CA ILE A 116 -4.50 -2.44 18.35
C ILE A 116 -5.01 -3.00 19.67
N PHE A 117 -6.17 -3.65 19.61
CA PHE A 117 -6.80 -4.32 20.74
C PHE A 117 -6.53 -5.83 20.74
N ALA A 118 -7.17 -6.54 21.68
CA ALA A 118 -7.12 -8.00 21.73
C ALA A 118 -7.61 -8.64 20.40
N HIS A 119 -7.11 -9.83 20.09
CA HIS A 119 -7.48 -10.55 18.86
C HIS A 119 -8.97 -10.92 18.74
N THR A 120 -9.74 -10.79 19.83
CA THR A 120 -11.20 -10.97 19.90
C THR A 120 -11.97 -9.66 19.84
N ALA A 121 -11.29 -8.51 19.85
CA ALA A 121 -11.94 -7.21 19.80
C ALA A 121 -12.64 -7.01 18.46
N THR A 122 -13.85 -6.45 18.51
CA THR A 122 -14.59 -6.06 17.30
C THR A 122 -13.90 -4.84 16.68
N PRO A 123 -13.51 -4.88 15.40
CA PRO A 123 -12.98 -3.71 14.72
C PRO A 123 -13.99 -2.56 14.77
N ARG A 124 -13.55 -1.39 15.20
CA ARG A 124 -14.33 -0.16 15.19
C ARG A 124 -13.53 0.91 14.47
N ARG A 125 -14.23 1.71 13.66
CA ARG A 125 -13.70 2.95 13.08
C ARG A 125 -14.32 4.11 13.86
N ASP A 126 -13.50 5.08 14.23
CA ASP A 126 -14.03 6.35 14.73
C ASP A 126 -14.83 7.01 13.60
N ALA A 127 -15.86 7.77 13.98
CA ALA A 127 -16.75 8.44 13.03
C ALA A 127 -16.12 9.73 12.49
#